data_AF-A0A938TEK8-F1
#
_entry.id   AF-A0A938TEK8-F1
#
_cell.length_a   1.000
_cell.length_b   1.000
_cell.length_c   1.000
_cell.angle_alpha   90.00
_cell.angle_beta   90.00
_cell.angle_gamma   90.00
#
_symmetry.space_group_name_H-M   'P 1'
#
loop_
_entity.id
_entity.type
_entity.pdbx_description
1 polymer ?
#
loop_
_entity_poly.entity_id
_entity_poly.type
_entity_poly.pdbx_seq_one_letter_code
_entity_poly.pdbx_strand_id
1 'polypeptide(L)'
;MVVEGFMVGLHKSPYHGFSVEFSEHRPYMQGDSLKNIDWKVYGKSEKFFIKQYEEETNLVCNIFIDISRSMDFKHSASVTKLEYAITLAASFCYLLIKQQDAIGLTIFSDKIHSYLPPKSNRVYLKTLLTSLTNINSQGRTETSLCLNSAAENIKKRGLTIIISDLFDNPDALLSALKQIRFKKNEVIVFQILDPIEKSFGFDRDSIFVDLETNEQMTTQPHQIKLAYQHAMNEYLNKLKSD
;
A
#
# COMPACT_ATOMS: atom_id res chain seq x y z
N MET A 1 6.04 19.19 -27.29
CA MET A 1 4.76 18.52 -27.02
C MET A 1 4.64 18.40 -25.51
N VAL A 2 3.90 19.34 -24.94
CA VAL A 2 3.61 19.47 -23.50
C VAL A 2 2.26 18.81 -23.30
N VAL A 3 2.13 17.92 -22.32
CA VAL A 3 0.85 17.37 -21.91
C VAL A 3 0.52 17.93 -20.53
N GLU A 4 -0.50 18.77 -20.53
CA GLU A 4 -1.23 19.28 -19.38
C GLU A 4 -2.01 18.16 -18.65
N GLY A 5 -2.25 18.40 -17.36
CA GLY A 5 -3.28 17.73 -16.56
C GLY A 5 -2.68 16.78 -15.51
N PHE A 6 -2.96 16.86 -14.22
CA PHE A 6 -3.98 17.59 -13.48
C PHE A 6 -3.48 17.78 -12.04
N MET A 7 -3.40 19.04 -11.58
CA MET A 7 -3.65 19.35 -10.18
C MET A 7 -5.15 19.12 -9.94
N VAL A 8 -5.51 18.33 -8.93
CA VAL A 8 -6.73 18.40 -8.09
C VAL A 8 -6.94 17.02 -7.43
N GLY A 9 -7.00 17.01 -6.09
CA GLY A 9 -7.48 15.85 -5.36
C GLY A 9 -6.95 15.70 -3.93
N LEU A 10 -7.20 16.68 -3.05
CA LEU A 10 -7.41 16.35 -1.63
C LEU A 10 -8.62 15.40 -1.62
N HIS A 11 -8.39 14.14 -1.28
CA HIS A 11 -9.28 13.02 -1.55
C HIS A 11 -10.72 13.26 -1.08
N LYS A 12 -11.69 13.29 -2.00
CA LYS A 12 -13.08 12.93 -1.71
C LYS A 12 -13.24 11.45 -2.02
N SER A 13 -13.29 10.61 -0.98
CA SER A 13 -13.70 9.22 -1.11
C SER A 13 -15.20 9.18 -1.48
N PRO A 14 -15.63 8.33 -2.44
CA PRO A 14 -17.03 8.26 -2.86
C PRO A 14 -17.96 7.53 -1.86
N TYR A 15 -17.54 7.34 -0.60
CA TYR A 15 -18.35 6.64 0.40
C TYR A 15 -18.35 7.31 1.78
N HIS A 16 -19.56 7.54 2.29
CA HIS A 16 -19.85 8.03 3.65
C HIS A 16 -19.15 7.20 4.75
N GLY A 17 -18.23 7.83 5.47
CA GLY A 17 -17.76 7.42 6.78
C GLY A 17 -18.42 8.31 7.84
N PHE A 18 -19.16 7.71 8.76
CA PHE A 18 -19.81 8.42 9.86
C PHE A 18 -18.80 8.68 11.00
N SER A 19 -18.25 9.89 11.05
CA SER A 19 -17.75 10.51 12.29
C SER A 19 -17.84 12.01 12.11
N VAL A 20 -18.51 12.66 13.06
CA VAL A 20 -19.15 13.96 12.87
C VAL A 20 -18.72 14.83 14.05
N GLU A 21 -17.58 15.52 13.94
CA GLU A 21 -17.23 16.60 14.86
C GLU A 21 -17.67 17.94 14.27
N PHE A 22 -18.23 18.79 15.15
CA PHE A 22 -18.89 20.04 14.81
C PHE A 22 -17.86 21.07 14.34
N SER A 23 -18.01 21.58 13.11
CA SER A 23 -17.10 22.58 12.55
C SER A 23 -17.66 24.00 12.76
N GLU A 24 -18.78 24.35 12.13
CA GLU A 24 -19.37 25.70 12.25
C GLU A 24 -20.90 25.71 12.06
N HIS A 25 -21.55 26.80 12.48
CA HIS A 25 -22.96 27.07 12.21
C HIS A 25 -23.11 27.93 10.95
N ARG A 26 -23.80 27.39 9.94
CA ARG A 26 -24.20 28.14 8.74
C ARG A 26 -25.68 28.55 8.83
N PRO A 27 -26.08 29.74 8.36
CA PRO A 27 -27.50 30.09 8.21
C PRO A 27 -28.21 29.11 7.27
N TYR A 28 -29.41 28.68 7.65
CA TYR A 28 -30.25 27.83 6.80
C TYR A 28 -30.59 28.52 5.48
N MET A 29 -30.49 27.78 4.38
CA MET A 29 -30.96 28.19 3.06
C MET A 29 -32.04 27.23 2.56
N GLN A 30 -32.93 27.75 1.72
CA GLN A 30 -33.99 26.96 1.13
C GLN A 30 -33.40 25.82 0.28
N GLY A 31 -33.79 24.58 0.59
CA GLY A 31 -33.22 23.35 0.00
C GLY A 31 -32.36 22.54 0.96
N ASP A 32 -31.93 23.13 2.08
CA ASP A 32 -31.23 22.39 3.12
C ASP A 32 -32.16 21.44 3.90
N SER A 33 -31.63 20.29 4.32
CA SER A 33 -32.36 19.30 5.11
C SER A 33 -32.66 19.82 6.52
N LEU A 34 -33.94 19.83 6.90
CA LEU A 34 -34.41 20.22 8.24
C LEU A 34 -33.84 19.33 9.36
N LYS A 35 -33.36 18.12 9.04
CA LYS A 35 -32.74 17.20 10.01
C LYS A 35 -31.43 17.74 10.61
N ASN A 36 -30.76 18.64 9.89
CA ASN A 36 -29.44 19.15 10.27
C ASN A 36 -29.51 20.48 11.04
N ILE A 37 -30.73 20.96 11.37
CA ILE A 37 -30.96 22.18 12.14
C ILE A 37 -30.50 22.00 13.58
N ASP A 38 -29.77 22.98 14.10
CA ASP A 38 -29.43 23.04 15.51
C ASP A 38 -30.54 23.68 16.34
N TRP A 39 -31.43 22.84 16.87
CA TRP A 39 -32.54 23.29 17.72
C TRP A 39 -32.08 24.02 18.99
N LYS A 40 -30.86 23.79 19.49
CA LYS A 40 -30.33 24.51 20.66
C LYS A 40 -29.95 25.94 20.31
N VAL A 41 -29.43 26.19 19.11
CA VAL A 41 -29.11 27.54 18.63
C VAL A 41 -30.40 28.28 18.27
N TYR A 42 -31.36 27.58 17.67
CA TYR A 42 -32.68 28.14 17.39
C TYR A 42 -33.35 28.64 18.68
N GLY A 43 -33.35 27.84 19.75
CA GLY A 43 -33.95 28.24 21.04
C GLY A 43 -33.28 29.44 21.73
N LYS A 44 -32.11 29.89 21.28
CA LYS A 44 -31.39 31.07 21.82
C LYS A 44 -31.42 32.28 20.90
N SER A 45 -31.54 32.07 19.59
CA SER A 45 -31.33 33.13 18.59
C SER A 45 -32.53 33.35 17.66
N GLU A 46 -33.54 32.46 17.71
CA GLU A 46 -34.70 32.41 16.80
C GLU A 46 -34.34 32.37 15.31
N LYS A 47 -33.08 32.05 15.02
CA LYS A 47 -32.52 31.93 13.67
C LYS A 47 -32.21 30.48 13.38
N PHE A 48 -32.55 30.04 12.17
CA PHE A 48 -32.25 28.68 11.71
C PHE A 48 -30.78 28.58 11.31
N PHE A 49 -30.03 27.78 12.06
CA PHE A 49 -28.65 27.42 11.74
C PHE A 49 -28.55 25.92 11.51
N ILE A 50 -27.69 25.56 10.56
CA ILE A 50 -27.35 24.17 10.22
C ILE A 50 -25.99 23.87 10.82
N LYS A 51 -25.86 22.70 11.43
CA LYS A 51 -24.55 22.16 11.84
C LYS A 51 -23.79 21.76 10.57
N GLN A 52 -22.70 22.45 10.27
CA GLN A 52 -21.71 21.95 9.33
C GLN A 52 -20.73 21.06 10.06
N TYR A 53 -20.37 19.96 9.40
CA TYR A 53 -19.41 19.00 9.87
C TYR A 53 -18.25 19.03 8.89
N GLU A 54 -17.03 19.25 9.37
CA GLU A 54 -15.84 19.04 8.55
C GLU A 54 -15.64 17.53 8.41
N GLU A 55 -15.70 17.02 7.19
CA GLU A 55 -15.33 15.64 6.90
C GLU A 55 -13.81 15.52 6.91
N GLU A 56 -13.20 15.41 8.08
CA GLU A 56 -11.87 14.80 8.18
C GLU A 56 -12.07 13.29 8.04
N THR A 57 -11.81 12.75 6.84
CA THR A 57 -11.71 11.31 6.67
C THR A 57 -10.49 10.83 7.47
N ASN A 58 -10.71 10.32 8.69
CA ASN A 58 -9.69 9.59 9.44
C ASN A 58 -9.37 8.29 8.68
N LEU A 59 -8.54 8.36 7.64
CA LEU A 59 -8.13 7.20 6.85
C LEU A 59 -7.30 6.29 7.74
N VAL A 60 -7.59 5.00 7.67
CA VAL A 60 -6.73 3.96 8.28
C VAL A 60 -5.96 3.32 7.14
N CYS A 61 -4.65 3.51 7.10
CA CYS A 61 -3.75 2.89 6.14
C CYS A 61 -2.99 1.73 6.80
N ASN A 62 -2.89 0.58 6.15
CA ASN A 62 -2.01 -0.51 6.54
C ASN A 62 -0.96 -0.72 5.45
N ILE A 63 0.32 -0.55 5.78
CA ILE A 63 1.43 -0.85 4.87
C ILE A 63 1.94 -2.27 5.16
N PHE A 64 2.06 -3.06 4.11
CA PHE A 64 2.69 -4.37 4.10
C PHE A 64 3.99 -4.27 3.30
N ILE A 65 5.11 -4.62 3.93
CA ILE A 65 6.42 -4.64 3.29
C ILE A 65 6.96 -6.06 3.27
N ASP A 66 7.28 -6.51 2.07
CA ASP A 66 7.98 -7.75 1.83
C ASP A 66 9.48 -7.57 2.09
N ILE A 67 10.04 -8.45 2.91
CA ILE A 67 11.47 -8.48 3.26
C ILE A 67 12.11 -9.80 2.89
N SER A 68 11.50 -10.58 1.99
CA SER A 68 12.07 -11.80 1.43
C SER A 68 13.45 -11.57 0.80
N ARG A 69 14.23 -12.64 0.67
CA ARG A 69 15.59 -12.56 0.09
C ARG A 69 15.62 -12.01 -1.32
N SER A 70 14.57 -12.25 -2.11
CA SER A 70 14.41 -11.68 -3.44
C SER A 70 14.43 -10.14 -3.42
N MET A 71 13.94 -9.51 -2.34
CA MET A 71 13.93 -8.05 -2.18
C MET A 71 15.32 -7.45 -1.97
N ASP A 72 16.33 -8.24 -1.60
CA ASP A 72 17.71 -7.75 -1.49
C ASP A 72 18.43 -7.65 -2.85
N PHE A 73 17.77 -8.12 -3.91
CA PHE A 73 18.36 -8.12 -5.24
C PHE A 73 18.58 -6.68 -5.76
N LYS A 74 19.72 -6.51 -6.43
CA LYS A 74 20.17 -5.28 -7.07
C LYS A 74 21.11 -5.65 -8.21
N HIS A 75 20.88 -5.07 -9.38
CA HIS A 75 21.80 -5.21 -10.51
C HIS A 75 22.00 -3.89 -11.24
N SER A 76 20.93 -3.37 -11.86
CA SER A 76 21.00 -2.14 -12.65
C SER A 76 20.66 -0.91 -11.84
N ALA A 77 19.88 -1.06 -10.76
CA ALA A 77 19.52 0.03 -9.86
C ALA A 77 20.67 0.40 -8.90
N SER A 78 20.66 1.65 -8.40
CA SER A 78 21.63 2.13 -7.41
C SER A 78 21.35 1.64 -5.98
N VAL A 79 20.12 1.18 -5.71
CA VAL A 79 19.63 0.70 -4.41
C VAL A 79 19.01 -0.68 -4.59
N THR A 80 18.94 -1.48 -3.52
CA THR A 80 18.21 -2.76 -3.55
C THR A 80 16.70 -2.54 -3.65
N LYS A 81 15.94 -3.55 -4.07
CA LYS A 81 14.46 -3.46 -4.07
C LYS A 81 13.93 -3.16 -2.67
N LEU A 82 14.55 -3.73 -1.63
CA LEU A 82 14.21 -3.51 -0.22
C LEU A 82 14.49 -2.08 0.24
N GLU A 83 15.65 -1.51 -0.09
CA GLU A 83 15.96 -0.10 0.22
C GLU A 83 14.96 0.85 -0.43
N TYR A 84 14.55 0.56 -1.67
CA TYR A 84 13.50 1.32 -2.35
C TYR A 84 12.14 1.16 -1.66
N ALA A 85 11.78 -0.07 -1.27
CA ALA A 85 10.55 -0.39 -0.55
C ALA A 85 10.45 0.35 0.80
N ILE A 86 11.54 0.34 1.57
CA ILE A 86 11.68 1.03 2.85
C ILE A 86 11.52 2.54 2.66
N THR A 87 12.17 3.10 1.64
CA THR A 87 12.09 4.53 1.32
C THR A 87 10.65 4.93 0.94
N LEU A 88 9.99 4.12 0.12
CA LEU A 88 8.61 4.34 -0.30
C LEU A 88 7.66 4.27 0.90
N ALA A 89 7.78 3.24 1.74
CA ALA A 89 6.98 3.08 2.94
C ALA A 89 7.19 4.23 3.94
N ALA A 90 8.44 4.62 4.20
CA ALA A 90 8.78 5.75 5.06
C ALA A 90 8.15 7.06 4.55
N SER A 91 8.12 7.26 3.23
CA SER A 91 7.48 8.41 2.60
C SER A 91 5.97 8.41 2.85
N PHE A 92 5.29 7.27 2.69
CA PHE A 92 3.87 7.15 3.02
C PHE A 92 3.60 7.38 4.51
N CYS A 93 4.40 6.78 5.40
CA CYS A 93 4.32 7.00 6.84
C CYS A 93 4.37 8.49 7.19
N TYR A 94 5.32 9.21 6.60
CA TYR A 94 5.48 10.64 6.82
C TYR A 94 4.26 11.44 6.33
N LEU A 95 3.79 11.18 5.10
CA LEU A 95 2.67 11.91 4.49
C LEU A 95 1.36 11.69 5.25
N LEU A 96 1.03 10.43 5.58
CA LEU A 96 -0.21 10.06 6.25
C LEU A 96 -0.27 10.60 7.69
N ILE A 97 0.81 10.45 8.47
CA ILE A 97 0.85 11.03 9.83
C ILE A 97 0.76 12.57 9.78
N LYS A 98 1.34 13.21 8.75
CA LYS A 98 1.22 14.66 8.58
C LYS A 98 -0.22 15.10 8.33
N GLN A 99 -1.02 14.24 7.67
CA GLN A 99 -2.46 14.42 7.44
C GLN A 99 -3.33 13.92 8.59
N GLN A 100 -2.74 13.49 9.72
CA GLN A 100 -3.43 12.92 10.89
C GLN A 100 -4.13 11.58 10.64
N ASP A 101 -3.79 10.91 9.55
CA ASP A 101 -4.29 9.57 9.25
C ASP A 101 -3.61 8.51 10.13
N ALA A 102 -4.37 7.46 10.47
CA ALA A 102 -3.84 6.34 11.22
C ALA A 102 -3.10 5.39 10.29
N ILE A 103 -1.86 5.05 10.64
CA ILE A 103 -1.04 4.14 9.82
C ILE A 103 -0.58 2.94 10.64
N GLY A 104 -0.73 1.74 10.09
CA GLY A 104 -0.14 0.50 10.59
C GLY A 104 0.95 0.00 9.65
N LEU A 105 1.89 -0.77 10.20
CA LEU A 105 3.00 -1.37 9.45
C LEU A 105 3.10 -2.85 9.77
N THR A 106 3.12 -3.67 8.72
CA THR A 106 3.37 -5.11 8.80
C THR A 106 4.57 -5.45 7.95
N ILE A 107 5.51 -6.17 8.56
CA ILE A 107 6.75 -6.62 7.91
C ILE A 107 6.66 -8.13 7.78
N PHE A 108 6.79 -8.66 6.56
CA PHE A 108 6.57 -10.08 6.28
C PHE A 108 7.55 -10.64 5.26
N SER A 109 7.67 -11.96 5.23
CA SER A 109 8.35 -12.74 4.17
C SER A 109 7.68 -14.12 4.08
N ASP A 110 8.25 -15.14 4.72
CA ASP A 110 7.64 -16.47 4.94
C ASP A 110 6.59 -16.42 6.06
N LYS A 111 6.76 -15.47 6.98
CA LYS A 111 5.85 -15.19 8.09
C LYS A 111 5.80 -13.70 8.38
N ILE A 112 4.86 -13.31 9.23
CA ILE A 112 4.81 -11.95 9.80
C ILE A 112 5.90 -11.85 10.87
N HIS A 113 6.88 -10.96 10.65
CA HIS A 113 7.99 -10.71 11.58
C HIS A 113 7.69 -9.59 12.56
N SER A 114 6.92 -8.59 12.12
CA SER A 114 6.53 -7.45 12.95
C SER A 114 5.17 -6.94 12.53
N TYR A 115 4.37 -6.58 13.51
CA TYR A 115 3.08 -5.94 13.33
C TYR A 115 2.96 -4.74 14.27
N LEU A 116 2.81 -3.56 13.68
CA LEU A 116 2.61 -2.30 14.36
C LEU A 116 1.18 -1.81 14.04
N PRO A 117 0.27 -1.76 15.04
CA PRO A 117 -1.14 -1.48 14.80
C PRO A 117 -1.39 0.00 14.44
N PRO A 118 -2.42 0.31 13.63
CA PRO A 118 -2.64 1.66 13.17
C PRO A 118 -2.78 2.73 14.24
N LYS A 119 -1.95 3.80 14.17
CA LYS A 119 -2.02 4.99 15.04
C LYS A 119 -1.67 6.26 14.24
N SER A 120 -2.22 7.41 14.64
CA SER A 120 -2.07 8.70 13.93
C SER A 120 -1.13 9.71 14.59
N ASN A 121 -0.53 9.38 15.74
CA ASN A 121 0.25 10.36 16.50
C ASN A 121 1.67 10.56 15.94
N ARG A 122 2.22 11.77 16.10
CA ARG A 122 3.57 12.12 15.59
C ARG A 122 4.72 11.35 16.25
N VAL A 123 4.58 10.96 17.51
CA VAL A 123 5.60 10.16 18.21
C VAL A 123 5.73 8.78 17.56
N TYR A 124 4.62 8.23 17.10
CA TYR A 124 4.53 6.94 16.46
C TYR A 124 5.23 6.92 15.10
N LEU A 125 5.31 8.04 14.38
CA LEU A 125 6.13 8.15 13.18
C LEU A 125 7.59 7.77 13.44
N LYS A 126 8.16 8.22 14.57
CA LYS A 126 9.54 7.85 14.94
C LYS A 126 9.67 6.34 15.14
N THR A 127 8.69 5.71 15.80
CA THR A 127 8.65 4.25 15.99
C THR A 127 8.60 3.50 14.66
N LEU A 128 7.76 3.96 13.72
CA LEU A 128 7.66 3.36 12.38
C LEU A 128 8.98 3.48 11.62
N LEU A 129 9.57 4.69 11.58
CA LEU A 129 10.84 4.93 10.87
C LEU A 129 11.98 4.13 11.48
N THR A 130 12.09 4.03 12.81
CA THR A 130 13.08 3.17 13.46
C THR A 130 12.86 1.68 13.17
N SER A 131 11.60 1.24 13.08
CA SER A 131 11.31 -0.14 12.68
C SER A 131 11.74 -0.39 11.24
N LEU A 132 11.57 0.57 10.35
CA LEU A 132 11.94 0.48 8.93
C LEU A 132 13.46 0.49 8.71
N THR A 133 14.22 1.27 9.48
CA THR A 133 15.69 1.33 9.35
C THR A 133 16.40 0.07 9.82
N ASN A 134 15.76 -0.75 10.65
CA ASN A 134 16.35 -1.97 11.22
C ASN A 134 15.97 -3.25 10.44
N ILE A 135 15.35 -3.10 9.27
CA ILE A 135 14.93 -4.22 8.44
C ILE A 135 16.13 -4.76 7.66
N ASN A 136 16.32 -6.07 7.70
CA ASN A 136 17.19 -6.80 6.78
C ASN A 136 16.36 -7.83 6.03
N SER A 137 16.83 -8.22 4.84
CA SER A 137 16.21 -9.27 4.05
C SER A 137 16.34 -10.63 4.75
N GLN A 138 15.27 -11.42 4.77
CA GLN A 138 15.24 -12.75 5.37
C GLN A 138 14.03 -13.55 4.90
N GLY A 139 14.08 -14.87 5.07
CA GLY A 139 12.97 -15.76 4.71
C GLY A 139 12.87 -16.01 3.20
N ARG A 140 11.73 -16.57 2.79
CA ARG A 140 11.32 -16.78 1.40
C ARG A 140 10.09 -15.92 1.10
N THR A 141 9.77 -15.72 -0.16
CA THR A 141 8.56 -15.01 -0.59
C THR A 141 7.36 -15.94 -0.44
N GLU A 142 6.61 -15.80 0.65
CA GLU A 142 5.28 -16.42 0.81
C GLU A 142 4.21 -15.33 1.02
N THR A 143 4.11 -14.43 0.04
CA THR A 143 3.26 -13.25 0.09
C THR A 143 1.79 -13.61 0.29
N SER A 144 1.27 -14.59 -0.45
CA SER A 144 -0.14 -14.99 -0.39
C SER A 144 -0.59 -15.46 1.00
N LEU A 145 0.23 -16.28 1.68
CA LEU A 145 -0.04 -16.79 3.02
C LEU A 145 0.01 -15.68 4.08
N CYS A 146 1.01 -14.80 3.99
CA CYS A 146 1.13 -13.65 4.88
C CYS A 146 -0.04 -12.67 4.71
N LEU A 147 -0.46 -12.40 3.47
CA LEU A 147 -1.60 -11.52 3.19
C LEU A 147 -2.92 -12.09 3.73
N ASN A 148 -3.16 -13.40 3.60
CA ASN A 148 -4.34 -14.05 4.19
C ASN A 148 -4.34 -13.91 5.72
N SER A 149 -3.22 -14.21 6.35
CA SER A 149 -3.06 -14.08 7.82
C SER A 149 -3.23 -12.63 8.29
N ALA A 150 -2.67 -11.68 7.52
CA ALA A 150 -2.81 -10.27 7.79
C ALA A 150 -4.24 -9.76 7.62
N ALA A 151 -4.97 -10.27 6.62
CA ALA A 151 -6.34 -9.89 6.35
C ALA A 151 -7.24 -10.09 7.59
N GLU A 152 -6.98 -11.10 8.43
CA GLU A 152 -7.69 -11.33 9.69
C GLU A 152 -7.57 -10.16 10.67
N ASN A 153 -6.42 -9.50 10.71
CA ASN A 153 -6.14 -8.38 11.60
C ASN A 153 -6.71 -7.04 11.10
N ILE A 154 -7.11 -6.97 9.83
CA ILE A 154 -7.72 -5.76 9.26
C ILE A 154 -9.20 -5.69 9.68
N LYS A 155 -9.45 -4.90 10.73
CA LYS A 155 -10.77 -4.75 11.38
C LYS A 155 -11.63 -3.63 10.83
N LYS A 156 -11.04 -2.64 10.15
CA LYS A 156 -11.71 -1.42 9.70
C LYS A 156 -11.56 -1.27 8.20
N ARG A 157 -12.54 -0.59 7.61
CA ARG A 157 -12.46 -0.05 6.25
C ARG A 157 -11.29 0.92 6.18
N GLY A 158 -10.44 0.80 5.17
CA GLY A 158 -9.30 1.69 4.99
C GLY A 158 -8.54 1.45 3.69
N LEU A 159 -7.32 1.95 3.64
CA LEU A 159 -6.37 1.73 2.56
C LEU A 159 -5.37 0.65 2.98
N THR A 160 -5.01 -0.24 2.07
CA THR A 160 -3.96 -1.24 2.24
C THR A 160 -2.94 -1.05 1.14
N ILE A 161 -1.70 -0.76 1.52
CA ILE A 161 -0.57 -0.60 0.60
C ILE A 161 0.31 -1.84 0.74
N ILE A 162 0.56 -2.55 -0.35
CA ILE A 162 1.43 -3.73 -0.37
C ILE A 162 2.64 -3.41 -1.23
N ILE A 163 3.83 -3.63 -0.69
CA ILE A 163 5.11 -3.33 -1.35
C ILE A 163 5.93 -4.62 -1.39
N SER A 164 6.10 -5.19 -2.59
CA SER A 164 6.74 -6.49 -2.83
C SER A 164 7.16 -6.59 -4.31
N ASP A 165 8.02 -7.53 -4.67
CA ASP A 165 8.23 -7.92 -6.07
C ASP A 165 7.15 -8.90 -6.59
N LEU A 166 6.32 -9.41 -5.67
CA LEU A 166 5.21 -10.32 -5.88
C LEU A 166 5.64 -11.65 -6.51
N PHE A 167 6.87 -12.14 -6.31
CA PHE A 167 7.27 -13.44 -6.86
C PHE A 167 6.67 -14.62 -6.06
N ASP A 168 5.38 -14.86 -6.26
CA ASP A 168 4.60 -15.96 -5.68
C ASP A 168 3.61 -16.50 -6.74
N ASN A 169 2.84 -17.53 -6.40
CA ASN A 169 1.78 -18.05 -7.25
C ASN A 169 0.72 -16.95 -7.51
N PRO A 170 0.47 -16.58 -8.78
CA PRO A 170 -0.40 -15.45 -9.11
C PRO A 170 -1.86 -15.72 -8.71
N ASP A 171 -2.34 -16.96 -8.79
CA ASP A 171 -3.72 -17.29 -8.42
C ASP A 171 -3.93 -17.20 -6.89
N ALA A 172 -2.94 -17.66 -6.12
CA ALA A 172 -2.97 -17.54 -4.66
C ALA A 172 -2.90 -16.07 -4.22
N LEU A 173 -2.05 -15.27 -4.86
CA LEU A 173 -1.88 -13.86 -4.58
C LEU A 173 -3.15 -13.06 -4.92
N LEU A 174 -3.73 -13.27 -6.10
CA LEU A 174 -5.00 -12.65 -6.49
C LEU A 174 -6.14 -13.02 -5.54
N SER A 175 -6.21 -14.28 -5.11
CA SER A 175 -7.17 -14.72 -4.09
C SER A 175 -6.99 -13.96 -2.77
N ALA A 176 -5.76 -13.83 -2.28
CA ALA A 176 -5.46 -13.10 -1.05
C ALA A 176 -5.81 -11.61 -1.16
N LEU A 177 -5.49 -10.96 -2.28
CA LEU A 177 -5.87 -9.56 -2.54
C LEU A 177 -7.40 -9.38 -2.60
N LYS A 178 -8.12 -10.32 -3.22
CA LYS A 178 -9.59 -10.32 -3.24
C LYS A 178 -10.15 -10.38 -1.82
N GLN A 179 -9.62 -11.23 -0.94
CA GLN A 179 -10.06 -11.31 0.46
C GLN A 179 -9.91 -9.98 1.21
N ILE A 180 -8.78 -9.27 1.00
CA ILE A 180 -8.56 -7.95 1.60
C ILE A 180 -9.57 -6.93 1.06
N ARG A 181 -9.82 -6.93 -0.26
CA ARG A 181 -10.82 -6.05 -0.92
C ARG A 181 -12.24 -6.33 -0.42
N PHE A 182 -12.61 -7.59 -0.19
CA PHE A 182 -13.95 -7.96 0.34
C PHE A 182 -14.24 -7.33 1.72
N LYS A 183 -13.21 -7.02 2.51
CA LYS A 183 -13.34 -6.29 3.78
C LYS A 183 -13.54 -4.77 3.62
N LYS A 184 -13.90 -4.31 2.41
CA LYS A 184 -14.06 -2.90 2.00
C LYS A 184 -12.77 -2.09 2.07
N ASN A 185 -11.60 -2.75 2.01
CA ASN A 185 -10.34 -2.04 1.91
C ASN A 185 -10.02 -1.74 0.46
N GLU A 186 -9.59 -0.51 0.20
CA GLU A 186 -8.90 -0.18 -1.04
C GLU A 186 -7.50 -0.77 -0.97
N VAL A 187 -7.07 -1.45 -2.03
CA VAL A 187 -5.77 -2.12 -2.07
C VAL A 187 -4.94 -1.49 -3.19
N ILE A 188 -3.77 -1.00 -2.84
CA ILE A 188 -2.76 -0.49 -3.77
C ILE A 188 -1.54 -1.39 -3.66
N VAL A 189 -1.08 -1.93 -4.79
CA VAL A 189 0.09 -2.79 -4.84
C VAL A 189 1.21 -2.06 -5.59
N PHE A 190 2.35 -1.90 -4.93
CA PHE A 190 3.58 -1.40 -5.53
C PHE A 190 4.49 -2.60 -5.81
N GLN A 191 4.50 -3.03 -7.07
CA GLN A 191 5.44 -4.04 -7.52
C GLN A 191 6.80 -3.41 -7.77
N ILE A 192 7.82 -3.84 -7.03
CA ILE A 192 9.20 -3.36 -7.20
C ILE A 192 9.99 -4.40 -7.95
N LEU A 193 10.57 -4.01 -9.09
CA LEU A 193 11.42 -4.86 -9.92
C LEU A 193 12.68 -4.10 -10.31
N ASP A 194 13.84 -4.77 -10.34
CA ASP A 194 15.04 -4.25 -10.97
C ASP A 194 14.87 -4.27 -12.50
N PRO A 195 15.35 -3.27 -13.25
CA PRO A 195 15.27 -3.25 -14.71
C PRO A 195 15.81 -4.52 -15.39
N ILE A 196 16.80 -5.20 -14.78
CA ILE A 196 17.33 -6.46 -15.32
C ILE A 196 16.33 -7.61 -15.20
N GLU A 197 15.49 -7.64 -14.16
CA GLU A 197 14.47 -8.68 -13.97
C GLU A 197 13.40 -8.60 -15.05
N LYS A 198 13.16 -7.42 -15.64
CA LYS A 198 12.25 -7.29 -16.77
C LYS A 198 12.93 -7.53 -18.12
N SER A 199 14.13 -6.97 -18.29
CA SER A 199 14.82 -6.98 -19.58
C SER A 199 15.59 -8.26 -19.87
N PHE A 200 15.99 -8.99 -18.83
CA PHE A 200 16.88 -10.16 -18.89
C PHE A 200 18.12 -9.89 -19.76
N GLY A 201 18.71 -8.70 -19.59
CA GLY A 201 19.83 -8.20 -20.37
C GLY A 201 21.19 -8.80 -19.99
N PHE A 202 21.27 -10.11 -19.79
CA PHE A 202 22.52 -10.81 -19.53
C PHE A 202 23.17 -11.22 -20.86
N ASP A 203 24.42 -10.82 -21.08
CA ASP A 203 25.10 -11.04 -22.38
C ASP A 203 26.17 -12.14 -22.33
N ARG A 204 26.51 -12.65 -21.13
CA ARG A 204 27.56 -13.67 -20.94
C ARG A 204 26.96 -14.95 -20.40
N ASP A 205 27.53 -16.08 -20.79
CA ASP A 205 27.24 -17.37 -20.16
C ASP A 205 27.42 -17.23 -18.65
N SER A 206 26.35 -17.54 -17.92
CA SER A 206 26.22 -17.22 -16.50
C SER A 206 25.57 -18.37 -15.77
N ILE A 207 25.98 -18.54 -14.52
CA ILE A 207 25.32 -19.45 -13.58
C ILE A 207 24.31 -18.60 -12.82
N PHE A 208 23.02 -18.84 -13.05
CA PHE A 208 21.97 -18.22 -12.24
C PHE A 208 21.87 -18.99 -10.94
N VAL A 209 21.86 -18.26 -9.83
CA VAL A 209 21.64 -18.81 -8.50
C VAL A 209 20.30 -18.28 -8.02
N ASP A 210 19.38 -19.18 -7.67
CA ASP A 210 18.13 -18.79 -7.05
C ASP A 210 18.38 -18.21 -5.65
N LEU A 211 17.83 -17.02 -5.41
CA LEU A 211 18.00 -16.25 -4.18
C LEU A 211 17.34 -16.91 -2.95
N GLU A 212 16.44 -17.87 -3.18
CA GLU A 212 15.66 -18.50 -2.11
C GLU A 212 16.08 -19.93 -1.78
N THR A 213 16.50 -20.69 -2.78
CA THR A 213 16.87 -22.11 -2.65
C THR A 213 18.38 -22.36 -2.81
N ASN A 214 19.14 -21.40 -3.35
CA ASN A 214 20.51 -21.58 -3.83
C ASN A 214 20.65 -22.59 -4.98
N GLU A 215 19.57 -22.97 -5.66
CA GLU A 215 19.64 -23.78 -6.86
C GLU A 215 20.42 -23.05 -7.96
N GLN A 216 21.25 -23.80 -8.69
CA GLN A 216 22.11 -23.25 -9.73
C GLN A 216 21.65 -23.74 -11.10
N MET A 217 21.46 -22.80 -12.02
CA MET A 217 21.12 -23.09 -13.40
C MET A 217 22.18 -22.49 -14.32
N THR A 218 23.00 -23.35 -14.92
CA THR A 218 23.96 -22.92 -15.95
C THR A 218 23.20 -22.75 -17.25
N THR A 219 23.15 -21.53 -17.78
CA THR A 219 22.46 -21.25 -19.05
C THR A 219 23.22 -20.26 -19.90
N GLN A 220 22.87 -20.25 -21.18
CA GLN A 220 23.27 -19.22 -22.12
C GLN A 220 22.14 -18.18 -22.19
N PRO A 221 22.26 -17.00 -21.55
CA PRO A 221 21.11 -16.13 -21.37
C PRO A 221 20.49 -15.65 -22.68
N HIS A 222 21.30 -15.50 -23.73
CA HIS A 222 20.84 -15.10 -25.06
C HIS A 222 19.83 -16.09 -25.68
N GLN A 223 19.89 -17.38 -25.32
CA GLN A 223 18.97 -18.40 -25.84
C GLN A 223 17.61 -18.37 -25.14
N ILE A 224 17.60 -18.05 -23.84
CA ILE A 224 16.38 -18.08 -23.01
C ILE A 224 15.72 -16.71 -22.85
N LYS A 225 16.41 -15.62 -23.24
CA LYS A 225 15.94 -14.24 -23.07
C LYS A 225 14.52 -14.00 -23.57
N LEU A 226 14.21 -14.45 -24.79
CA LEU A 226 12.88 -14.25 -25.37
C LEU A 226 11.80 -15.04 -24.61
N ALA A 227 12.08 -16.29 -24.26
CA ALA A 227 11.17 -17.14 -23.50
C ALA A 227 10.91 -16.56 -22.11
N TYR A 228 11.96 -16.10 -21.43
CA TYR A 228 11.87 -15.43 -20.14
C TYR A 228 11.03 -14.15 -20.22
N GLN A 229 11.30 -13.28 -21.20
CA GLN A 229 10.54 -12.04 -21.38
C GLN A 229 9.07 -12.33 -21.66
N HIS A 230 8.76 -13.37 -22.42
CA HIS A 230 7.38 -13.81 -22.64
C HIS A 230 6.71 -14.24 -21.34
N ALA A 231 7.33 -15.15 -20.59
CA ALA A 231 6.81 -15.62 -19.30
C ALA A 231 6.63 -14.49 -18.29
N MET A 232 7.59 -13.56 -18.20
CA MET A 232 7.51 -12.38 -17.35
C MET A 232 6.35 -11.46 -17.76
N ASN A 233 6.15 -11.23 -19.06
CA ASN A 233 5.02 -10.41 -19.52
C ASN A 233 3.67 -11.10 -19.26
N GLU A 234 3.57 -12.42 -19.46
CA GLU A 234 2.37 -13.18 -19.09
C GLU A 234 2.08 -13.07 -17.59
N TYR A 235 3.11 -13.20 -16.76
CA TYR A 235 3.01 -13.03 -15.32
C TYR A 235 2.49 -11.64 -14.93
N LEU A 236 3.11 -10.58 -15.47
CA LEU A 236 2.71 -9.19 -15.21
C LEU A 236 1.29 -8.88 -15.72
N ASN A 237 0.90 -9.44 -16.85
CA ASN A 237 -0.45 -9.24 -17.40
C ASN A 237 -1.50 -9.93 -16.52
N LYS A 238 -1.22 -11.15 -16.03
CA LYS A 238 -2.11 -11.86 -15.12
C LYS A 238 -2.34 -11.10 -13.81
N LEU A 239 -1.31 -10.43 -13.29
CA LEU A 239 -1.44 -9.59 -12.09
C LEU A 239 -2.25 -8.30 -12.32
N LYS A 240 -2.29 -7.79 -13.56
CA LYS A 240 -3.00 -6.54 -13.90
C LYS A 240 -4.46 -6.72 -14.30
N SER A 241 -4.87 -7.93 -14.65
CA SER A 241 -6.19 -8.19 -15.24
C SER A 241 -7.36 -8.20 -14.24
N ASP A 242 -7.13 -8.05 -12.93
CA ASP A 242 -8.12 -8.10 -11.83
C ASP A 242 -8.00 -6.91 -10.84
#